data_AF-A0A6B3G0A1-F1
#
_entry.id   AF-A0A6B3G0A1-F1
#
_cell.length_a   1.000
_cell.length_b   1.000
_cell.length_c   1.000
_cell.angle_alpha   90.00
_cell.angle_beta   90.00
_cell.angle_gamma   90.00
#
_symmetry.space_group_name_H-M   'P 1'
#
loop_
_entity.id
_entity.type
_entity.pdbx_description
1 polymer ?
#
loop_
_entity_poly.entity_id
_entity_poly.type
_entity_poly.pdbx_seq_one_letter_code
_entity_poly.pdbx_strand_id
1 'polypeptide(L)'
;GAVTVTVHRTEAGADREIKDTVQESFRCPNQELGGGQRLSGLMSLQFDQKDVRNADASLFEAGKYTGPESGGVQDYVWSKSRIGPVTTAVSVKGAKGYTNTDLLRIAAEGGAKVLYRVELELK
;
A
#
# COMPACT_ATOMS: atom_id res chain seq x y z
N GLY A 1 4.85 10.64 -1.90
CA GLY A 1 4.17 9.41 -1.44
C GLY A 1 3.42 9.71 -0.17
N ALA A 2 2.72 8.72 0.38
CA ALA A 2 2.06 8.81 1.67
C ALA A 2 2.38 7.58 2.52
N VAL A 3 2.34 7.76 3.83
CA VAL A 3 2.42 6.68 4.82
C VAL A 3 1.19 6.79 5.68
N THR A 4 0.47 5.68 5.82
CA THR A 4 -0.71 5.57 6.69
C THR A 4 -0.45 4.48 7.71
N VAL A 5 -0.77 4.74 8.97
CA VAL A 5 -0.78 3.76 10.05
C VAL A 5 -2.15 3.80 10.68
N THR A 6 -2.83 2.66 10.70
CA THR A 6 -4.18 2.50 11.24
C THR A 6 -4.13 1.53 12.40
N VAL A 7 -4.53 1.99 13.59
CA VAL A 7 -4.68 1.14 14.76
C VAL A 7 -6.14 0.70 14.88
N HIS A 8 -6.36 -0.61 14.86
CA HIS A 8 -7.68 -1.21 14.98
C HIS A 8 -7.96 -1.59 16.44
N ARG A 9 -9.24 -1.66 16.80
CA ARG A 9 -9.65 -2.12 18.15
C ARG A 9 -9.27 -3.57 18.42
N THR A 10 -9.16 -4.39 17.38
CA THR A 10 -8.86 -5.83 17.48
C THR A 10 -8.03 -6.27 16.28
N GLU A 11 -7.26 -7.34 16.46
CA GLU A 11 -6.53 -8.00 15.38
C GLU A 11 -7.45 -8.48 14.26
N ALA A 12 -8.61 -9.05 14.60
CA ALA A 12 -9.60 -9.48 13.61
C ALA A 12 -10.14 -8.31 12.76
N GLY A 13 -10.18 -7.09 13.31
CA GLY A 13 -10.52 -5.88 12.56
C GLY A 13 -9.44 -5.52 11.53
N ALA A 14 -8.18 -5.57 11.94
CA ALA A 14 -7.04 -5.33 11.06
C ALA A 14 -6.94 -6.39 9.94
N ASP A 15 -7.17 -7.67 10.26
CA ASP A 15 -7.19 -8.76 9.28
C ASP A 15 -8.34 -8.64 8.27
N ARG A 16 -9.51 -8.17 8.71
CA ARG A 16 -10.63 -7.89 7.79
C ARG A 16 -10.28 -6.76 6.83
N GLU A 17 -9.68 -5.68 7.34
CA GLU A 17 -9.34 -4.51 6.54
C GLU A 17 -8.34 -4.83 5.41
N ILE A 18 -7.34 -5.67 5.66
CA ILE A 18 -6.40 -6.09 4.61
C ILE A 18 -7.08 -7.01 3.57
N LYS A 19 -8.00 -7.88 3.98
CA LYS A 19 -8.76 -8.76 3.07
C LYS A 19 -9.73 -7.99 2.17
N ASP A 20 -10.46 -7.03 2.75
CA ASP A 20 -11.40 -6.19 2.03
C ASP A 20 -10.70 -5.30 0.99
N THR A 21 -9.45 -4.90 1.27
CA THR A 21 -8.62 -4.12 0.35
C THR A 21 -8.47 -4.80 -1.01
N VAL A 22 -8.18 -6.10 -1.03
CA VAL A 22 -7.99 -6.86 -2.27
C VAL A 22 -9.27 -6.84 -3.11
N GLN A 23 -10.43 -6.98 -2.46
CA GLN A 23 -11.73 -6.96 -3.15
C GLN A 23 -12.08 -5.57 -3.68
N GLU A 24 -11.67 -4.52 -2.97
CA GLU A 24 -11.96 -3.14 -3.35
C GLU A 24 -11.31 -2.75 -4.68
N SER A 25 -10.07 -3.18 -4.92
CA SER A 25 -9.37 -2.91 -6.19
C SER A 25 -10.07 -3.55 -7.40
N PHE A 26 -10.75 -4.70 -7.22
CA PHE A 26 -11.58 -5.31 -8.26
C PHE A 26 -12.92 -4.60 -8.45
N ARG A 27 -13.55 -4.13 -7.37
CA ARG A 27 -14.84 -3.41 -7.44
C ARG A 27 -14.71 -2.01 -8.05
N CYS A 28 -13.60 -1.35 -7.75
CA CYS A 28 -13.31 0.02 -8.14
C CYS A 28 -12.03 0.09 -8.98
N PRO A 29 -12.06 -0.40 -10.25
CA PRO A 29 -10.86 -0.45 -11.11
C PRO A 29 -10.35 0.94 -11.52
N ASN A 30 -11.20 1.97 -11.37
CA ASN A 30 -10.86 3.38 -11.49
C ASN A 30 -11.30 4.09 -10.20
N GLN A 31 -10.35 4.50 -9.37
CA GLN A 31 -10.61 5.11 -8.07
C GLN A 31 -10.39 6.62 -8.14
N GLU A 32 -11.33 7.40 -7.63
CA GLU A 32 -11.18 8.85 -7.49
C GLU A 32 -10.76 9.18 -6.06
N LEU A 33 -9.59 9.80 -5.87
CA LEU A 33 -9.06 10.14 -4.54
C LEU A 33 -9.50 11.53 -4.06
N GLY A 34 -10.28 12.26 -4.88
CA GLY A 34 -10.61 13.66 -4.67
C GLY A 34 -9.55 14.60 -5.27
N GLY A 35 -9.89 15.89 -5.39
CA GLY A 35 -8.97 16.90 -5.93
C GLY A 35 -8.50 16.63 -7.37
N GLY A 36 -9.30 15.91 -8.18
CA GLY A 36 -8.93 15.51 -9.54
C GLY A 36 -7.91 14.37 -9.64
N GLN A 37 -7.52 13.76 -8.51
CA GLN A 37 -6.60 12.63 -8.48
C GLN A 37 -7.33 11.31 -8.77
N ARG A 38 -6.71 10.44 -9.56
CA ARG A 38 -7.27 9.14 -9.94
C ARG A 38 -6.21 8.04 -9.90
N LEU A 39 -6.62 6.86 -9.45
CA LEU A 39 -5.90 5.61 -9.62
C LEU A 39 -6.63 4.73 -10.63
N SER A 40 -5.89 3.98 -11.44
CA SER A 40 -6.48 3.07 -12.41
C SER A 40 -5.60 1.85 -12.63
N GLY A 41 -6.23 0.72 -12.96
CA GLY A 41 -5.52 -0.51 -13.34
C GLY A 41 -4.67 -1.08 -12.20
N LEU A 42 -5.14 -0.96 -10.96
CA LEU A 42 -4.50 -1.57 -9.81
C LEU A 42 -4.55 -3.08 -9.94
N MET A 43 -3.39 -3.71 -9.85
CA MET A 43 -3.22 -5.15 -9.78
C MET A 43 -2.69 -5.53 -8.41
N SER A 44 -3.46 -6.33 -7.70
CA SER A 44 -3.12 -6.82 -6.36
C SER A 44 -2.25 -8.07 -6.43
N LEU A 45 -1.17 -8.08 -5.65
CA LEU A 45 -0.31 -9.22 -5.38
C LEU A 45 -0.29 -9.45 -3.88
N GLN A 46 -1.00 -10.47 -3.42
CA GLN A 46 -0.96 -10.91 -2.03
C GLN A 46 0.17 -11.93 -1.85
N PHE A 47 0.93 -11.79 -0.77
CA PHE A 47 1.97 -12.76 -0.41
C PHE A 47 1.39 -13.85 0.48
N ASP A 48 1.80 -15.09 0.25
CA ASP A 48 1.54 -16.17 1.20
C ASP A 48 2.20 -15.86 2.53
N GLN A 49 1.55 -16.20 3.65
CA GLN A 49 2.07 -15.90 4.99
C GLN A 49 3.49 -16.45 5.22
N LYS A 50 3.80 -17.63 4.66
CA LYS A 50 5.15 -18.24 4.71
C LYS A 50 6.25 -17.39 4.05
N ASP A 51 5.87 -16.50 3.14
CA ASP A 51 6.80 -15.67 2.37
C ASP A 51 6.93 -14.26 2.98
N VAL A 52 6.09 -13.91 3.96
CA VAL A 52 6.15 -12.65 4.71
C VAL A 52 7.01 -12.85 5.96
N ARG A 53 8.11 -12.10 6.06
CA ARG A 53 9.11 -12.29 7.14
C ARG A 53 9.01 -11.30 8.30
N ASN A 54 8.39 -10.15 8.07
CA ASN A 54 8.42 -8.98 8.98
C ASN A 54 7.03 -8.39 9.25
N ALA A 55 5.98 -9.16 8.98
CA ALA A 55 4.58 -8.81 9.19
C ALA A 55 3.74 -10.09 9.25
N ASP A 56 2.53 -10.02 9.82
CA ASP A 56 1.58 -11.14 9.86
C ASP A 56 0.87 -11.34 8.52
N ALA A 57 0.74 -10.26 7.74
CA ALA A 57 0.23 -10.27 6.38
C ALA A 57 0.81 -9.11 5.58
N SER A 58 1.00 -9.30 4.28
CA SER A 58 1.41 -8.25 3.34
C SER A 58 0.70 -8.37 2.00
N LEU A 59 0.35 -7.21 1.46
CA LEU A 59 -0.27 -7.00 0.17
C LEU A 59 0.54 -5.92 -0.57
N PHE A 60 0.65 -6.10 -1.88
CA PHE A 60 1.22 -5.11 -2.77
C PHE A 60 0.25 -4.82 -3.91
N GLU A 61 0.14 -3.58 -4.35
CA GLU A 61 -0.51 -3.28 -5.63
C GLU A 61 0.28 -2.28 -6.46
N ALA A 62 0.23 -2.49 -7.78
CA ALA A 62 0.77 -1.56 -8.76
C ALA A 62 -0.31 -1.17 -9.77
N GLY A 63 -0.24 0.06 -10.25
CA GLY A 63 -1.16 0.58 -11.25
C GLY A 63 -0.69 1.93 -11.77
N LYS A 64 -1.64 2.78 -12.14
CA LYS A 64 -1.38 4.10 -12.69
C LYS A 64 -2.03 5.19 -11.84
N TYR A 65 -1.38 6.33 -11.77
CA TYR A 65 -1.86 7.55 -11.13
C TYR A 65 -1.96 8.68 -12.14
N THR A 66 -3.03 9.48 -12.03
CA THR A 66 -3.16 10.78 -12.68
C THR A 66 -3.66 11.81 -11.67
N GLY A 67 -3.32 13.07 -11.86
CA GLY A 67 -3.90 14.14 -11.05
C GLY A 67 -3.40 15.52 -11.47
N PRO A 68 -3.84 16.58 -10.78
CA PRO A 68 -3.30 17.91 -11.01
C PRO A 68 -1.78 17.86 -10.84
N GLU A 69 -1.06 18.51 -11.74
CA GLU A 69 0.42 18.62 -11.74
C GLU A 69 1.19 17.34 -12.06
N SER A 70 0.55 16.19 -12.35
CA SER A 70 1.29 14.96 -12.67
C SER A 70 2.00 14.98 -14.01
N GLY A 71 1.68 15.96 -14.87
CA GLY A 71 2.25 16.11 -16.22
C GLY A 71 1.92 14.95 -17.16
N GLY A 72 0.94 14.12 -16.81
CA GLY A 72 0.58 12.88 -17.51
C GLY A 72 0.29 11.71 -16.57
N VAL A 73 0.17 10.51 -17.15
CA VAL A 73 -0.01 9.26 -16.41
C VAL A 73 1.33 8.84 -15.81
N GLN A 74 1.34 8.58 -14.49
CA GLN A 74 2.51 8.11 -13.76
C GLN A 74 2.29 6.69 -13.26
N ASP A 75 3.38 5.95 -13.05
CA ASP A 75 3.30 4.69 -12.31
C ASP A 75 2.88 4.95 -10.86
N TYR A 76 2.20 3.98 -10.27
CA TYR A 76 1.79 4.02 -8.88
C TYR A 76 2.02 2.66 -8.25
N VAL A 77 2.57 2.69 -7.04
CA VAL A 77 2.85 1.52 -6.23
C VAL A 77 2.39 1.79 -4.82
N TRP A 78 1.79 0.79 -4.19
CA TRP A 78 1.66 0.80 -2.76
C TRP A 78 1.78 -0.58 -2.13
N SER A 79 2.21 -0.60 -0.88
CA SER A 79 2.27 -1.79 -0.04
C SER A 79 1.38 -1.59 1.18
N LYS A 80 0.79 -2.68 1.67
CA LYS A 80 0.03 -2.74 2.91
C LYS A 80 0.44 -3.94 3.73
N SER A 81 0.68 -3.75 5.01
CA SER A 81 1.10 -4.82 5.90
C SER A 81 0.39 -4.74 7.25
N ARG A 82 0.37 -5.85 7.99
CA ARG A 82 -0.26 -5.94 9.32
C ARG A 82 0.71 -6.52 10.35
N ILE A 83 0.70 -5.97 11.55
CA ILE A 83 1.24 -6.59 12.77
C ILE A 83 0.19 -6.47 13.87
N GLY A 84 -0.34 -7.59 14.34
CA GLY A 84 -1.43 -7.64 15.32
C GLY A 84 -2.62 -6.74 14.89
N PRO A 85 -3.05 -5.78 15.73
CA PRO A 85 -4.15 -4.87 15.45
C PRO A 85 -3.74 -3.64 14.61
N VAL A 86 -2.52 -3.55 14.10
CA VAL A 86 -2.04 -2.37 13.35
C VAL A 86 -1.87 -2.72 11.88
N THR A 87 -2.45 -1.90 10.99
CA THR A 87 -2.14 -1.94 9.56
C THR A 87 -1.33 -0.73 9.14
N THR A 88 -0.39 -0.94 8.24
CA THR A 88 0.48 0.09 7.69
C THR A 88 0.33 0.08 6.18
N ALA A 89 0.36 1.25 5.55
CA ALA A 89 0.35 1.38 4.11
C ALA A 89 1.34 2.44 3.65
N VAL A 90 2.10 2.14 2.61
CA VAL A 90 3.02 3.08 1.98
C VAL A 90 2.69 3.17 0.50
N SER A 91 2.38 4.38 0.03
CA SER A 91 2.08 4.64 -1.38
C SER A 91 3.06 5.61 -2.00
N VAL A 92 3.41 5.34 -3.25
CA VAL A 92 4.39 6.10 -4.02
C VAL A 92 3.84 6.29 -5.43
N LYS A 93 3.71 7.56 -5.84
CA LYS A 93 3.47 7.92 -7.24
C LYS A 93 4.81 8.17 -7.92
N GLY A 94 4.88 7.81 -9.20
CA GLY A 94 6.00 8.07 -10.07
C GLY A 94 6.21 9.55 -10.35
N ALA A 95 7.39 9.84 -10.87
CA ALA A 95 7.80 11.13 -11.38
C ALA A 95 8.77 10.92 -12.54
N LYS A 96 9.06 11.98 -13.29
CA LYS A 96 10.02 11.94 -14.40
C LYS A 96 11.36 11.34 -13.93
N GLY A 97 11.83 10.31 -14.64
CA GLY A 97 13.09 9.64 -14.37
C GLY A 97 13.03 8.49 -13.36
N TYR A 98 11.86 8.18 -12.78
CA TYR A 98 11.68 7.04 -11.90
C TYR A 98 11.00 5.87 -12.62
N THR A 99 11.54 4.68 -12.41
CA THR A 99 10.96 3.43 -12.93
C THR A 99 10.02 2.79 -11.90
N ASN A 100 9.18 1.86 -12.35
CA ASN A 100 8.36 1.06 -11.43
C ASN A 100 9.21 0.32 -10.38
N THR A 101 10.40 -0.19 -10.76
CA THR A 101 11.34 -0.82 -9.84
C THR A 101 11.84 0.15 -8.76
N ASP A 102 12.06 1.42 -9.12
CA ASP A 102 12.41 2.44 -8.13
C ASP A 102 11.27 2.68 -7.14
N LEU A 103 10.03 2.74 -7.62
CA LEU A 103 8.86 2.94 -6.76
C LEU A 103 8.64 1.74 -5.82
N LEU A 104 8.77 0.52 -6.35
CA LEU A 104 8.77 -0.73 -5.60
C LEU A 104 9.78 -0.70 -4.46
N ARG A 105 11.04 -0.35 -4.77
CA ARG A 105 12.11 -0.25 -3.78
C ARG A 105 11.79 0.80 -2.70
N ILE A 106 11.36 2.00 -3.10
CA ILE A 106 11.01 3.08 -2.16
C ILE A 106 9.85 2.66 -1.24
N ALA A 107 8.81 2.02 -1.78
CA ALA A 107 7.67 1.54 -1.01
C ALA A 107 8.07 0.42 -0.04
N ALA A 108 8.93 -0.50 -0.47
CA ALA A 108 9.44 -1.58 0.37
C ALA A 108 10.33 -1.05 1.52
N GLU A 109 11.26 -0.15 1.23
CA GLU A 109 12.12 0.49 2.25
C GLU A 109 11.29 1.29 3.27
N GLY A 110 10.32 2.08 2.78
CA GLY A 110 9.39 2.81 3.62
C GLY A 110 8.55 1.88 4.50
N GLY A 111 7.97 0.83 3.91
CA GLY A 111 7.17 -0.17 4.61
C GLY A 111 7.96 -0.89 5.71
N ALA A 112 9.18 -1.34 5.40
CA ALA A 112 10.06 -2.00 6.36
C ALA A 112 10.38 -1.10 7.56
N LYS A 113 10.65 0.20 7.33
CA LYS A 113 10.93 1.15 8.42
C LYS A 113 9.72 1.37 9.32
N VAL A 114 8.52 1.46 8.76
CA VAL A 114 7.29 1.62 9.53
C VAL A 114 6.96 0.35 10.32
N LEU A 115 7.08 -0.82 9.69
CA LEU A 115 6.87 -2.11 10.36
C LEU A 115 7.82 -2.33 11.53
N TYR A 116 9.10 -1.99 11.36
CA TYR A 116 10.08 -2.06 12.46
C TYR A 116 9.66 -1.19 13.65
N ARG A 117 9.13 0.02 13.41
CA ARG A 117 8.59 0.87 14.48
C ARG A 117 7.38 0.24 15.15
N VAL A 118 6.41 -0.24 14.38
CA VAL A 118 5.21 -0.89 14.92
C VAL A 118 5.57 -2.10 15.78
N GLU A 119 6.51 -2.93 15.33
CA GLU A 119 6.97 -4.10 16.09
C GLU A 119 7.58 -3.71 17.45
N LEU A 120 8.35 -2.62 17.51
CA LEU A 120 8.94 -2.13 18.75
C LEU A 120 7.89 -1.59 19.73
N GLU A 121 6.84 -0.92 19.24
CA GLU A 121 5.79 -0.34 20.09
C GLU A 121 4.75 -1.38 20.57
N LEU A 122 4.66 -2.53 19.91
CA LEU A 122 3.77 -3.64 20.29
C LEU A 122 4.43 -4.67 21.22
N LYS A 123 5.74 -4.58 21.44
CA LYS A 123 6.48 -5.39 22.42
C LYS A 123 6.50 -4.71 23.79
#